data_AF-A0A1F2U1G4-F1
#
_entry.id   AF-A0A1F2U1G4-F1
#
_cell.length_a   1.000
_cell.length_b   1.000
_cell.length_c   1.000
_cell.angle_alpha   90.00
_cell.angle_beta   90.00
_cell.angle_gamma   90.00
#
_symmetry.space_group_name_H-M   'P 1'
#
loop_
_entity.id
_entity.type
_entity.pdbx_description
1 polymer ?
#
loop_
_entity_poly.entity_id
_entity_poly.type
_entity_poly.pdbx_seq_one_letter_code
_entity_poly.pdbx_strand_id
1 'polypeptide(L)'
;MAHGAGGGQMSRFIVEAATGLAARGVATATFDFPYVTAGRRVPDKGPVLEAAWRDAIQEGRRTFPSLPLAIGGKSMGGRIASHVASQGGAGPLAGLLFFGYPLHPPGTPDRRRDAHLPAIAEPMLFLQGTRDQFGTAEEIRALLPSLQRATLHEIDGGDHSFKVPGGQAKQGPVMAGLLDTAAAWLASLR
;
A
#
# COMPACT_ATOMS: atom_id res chain seq x y z
N MET A 1 -5.10 -6.54 -0.65
CA MET A 1 -4.15 -5.75 0.15
C MET A 1 -3.07 -6.66 0.72
N ALA A 2 -1.79 -6.32 0.53
CA ALA A 2 -0.67 -7.11 1.07
C ALA A 2 0.01 -6.46 2.28
N HIS A 3 0.64 -7.30 3.09
CA HIS A 3 1.37 -6.90 4.30
C HIS A 3 2.80 -6.41 4.00
N GLY A 4 3.41 -5.74 4.99
CA GLY A 4 4.82 -5.37 4.97
C GLY A 4 5.76 -6.55 5.28
N ALA A 5 7.06 -6.31 5.15
CA ALA A 5 8.08 -7.31 5.50
C ALA A 5 8.01 -7.71 6.99
N GLY A 6 8.29 -8.97 7.30
CA GLY A 6 8.35 -9.49 8.67
C GLY A 6 6.99 -9.64 9.37
N GLY A 7 5.90 -9.14 8.79
CA GLY A 7 4.53 -9.45 9.17
C GLY A 7 3.88 -10.46 8.22
N GLY A 8 2.63 -10.81 8.55
CA GLY A 8 1.69 -11.50 7.68
C GLY A 8 0.37 -10.72 7.58
N GLN A 9 -0.62 -11.29 6.91
CA GLN A 9 -1.96 -10.71 6.79
C GLN A 9 -2.64 -10.51 8.15
N MET A 10 -2.28 -11.31 9.15
CA MET A 10 -2.78 -11.19 10.53
C MET A 10 -2.06 -10.11 11.34
N SER A 11 -1.14 -9.34 10.73
CA SER A 11 -0.55 -8.18 11.41
C SER A 11 -1.63 -7.16 11.79
N ARG A 12 -1.47 -6.53 12.95
CA ARG A 12 -2.45 -5.58 13.49
C ARG A 12 -2.89 -4.55 12.46
N PHE A 13 -1.93 -3.92 11.77
CA PHE A 13 -2.24 -2.90 10.77
C PHE A 13 -3.13 -3.44 9.64
N ILE A 14 -2.82 -4.63 9.11
CA ILE A 14 -3.58 -5.19 7.97
C ILE A 14 -4.99 -5.56 8.39
N VAL A 15 -5.16 -6.18 9.56
CA VAL A 15 -6.50 -6.50 10.10
C VAL A 15 -7.30 -5.23 10.36
N GLU A 16 -6.70 -4.22 10.99
CA GLU A 16 -7.36 -2.95 11.30
C GLU A 16 -7.73 -2.17 10.03
N ALA A 17 -6.84 -2.13 9.04
CA ALA A 17 -7.12 -1.50 7.75
C ALA A 17 -8.18 -2.25 6.94
N ALA A 18 -8.11 -3.59 6.88
CA ALA A 18 -9.07 -4.38 6.12
C ALA A 18 -10.48 -4.31 6.71
N THR A 19 -10.60 -4.45 8.04
CA THR A 19 -11.90 -4.36 8.72
C THR A 19 -12.47 -2.93 8.66
N GLY A 20 -11.62 -1.92 8.82
CA GLY A 20 -12.06 -0.53 8.74
C GLY A 20 -12.40 -0.06 7.32
N LEU A 21 -11.75 -0.58 6.28
CA LEU A 21 -12.16 -0.38 4.88
C LEU A 21 -13.49 -1.09 4.58
N ALA A 22 -13.66 -2.33 5.07
CA ALA A 22 -14.92 -3.06 4.92
C ALA A 22 -16.10 -2.31 5.58
N ALA A 23 -15.89 -1.74 6.77
CA ALA A 23 -16.88 -0.88 7.44
C ALA A 23 -17.25 0.38 6.64
N ARG A 24 -16.42 0.79 5.68
CA ARG A 24 -16.64 1.91 4.75
C ARG A 24 -17.15 1.46 3.38
N GLY A 25 -17.59 0.21 3.26
CA GLY A 25 -18.15 -0.34 2.02
C GLY A 25 -17.11 -0.75 0.96
N VAL A 26 -15.83 -0.92 1.36
CA VAL A 26 -14.77 -1.39 0.49
C VAL A 26 -14.48 -2.86 0.77
N ALA A 27 -14.90 -3.74 -0.14
CA ALA A 27 -14.55 -5.16 -0.09
C ALA A 27 -13.02 -5.32 -0.14
N THR A 28 -12.44 -5.92 0.89
CA THR A 28 -10.98 -6.02 1.06
C THR A 28 -10.55 -7.45 1.27
N ALA A 29 -9.79 -8.00 0.31
CA ALA A 29 -9.08 -9.27 0.46
C ALA A 29 -7.64 -9.03 0.95
N THR A 30 -7.16 -9.91 1.84
CA THR A 30 -5.76 -9.96 2.29
C THR A 30 -5.17 -11.33 2.01
N PHE A 31 -3.86 -11.42 1.95
CA PHE A 31 -3.17 -12.70 1.74
C PHE A 31 -1.77 -12.65 2.35
N ASP A 32 -1.22 -13.82 2.64
CA ASP A 32 0.17 -14.01 3.04
C ASP A 32 1.06 -14.26 1.83
N PHE A 33 2.23 -13.62 1.81
CA PHE A 33 3.28 -13.98 0.85
C PHE A 33 3.86 -15.38 1.17
N PRO A 34 4.46 -16.08 0.18
CA PRO A 34 4.94 -17.46 0.35
C PRO A 34 5.93 -17.65 1.51
N TYR A 35 6.80 -16.68 1.79
CA TYR A 35 7.69 -16.78 2.95
C TYR A 35 6.94 -16.86 4.29
N VAL A 36 5.78 -16.20 4.43
CA VAL A 36 4.99 -16.24 5.67
C VAL A 36 4.28 -17.57 5.82
N THR A 37 3.68 -18.09 4.75
CA THR A 37 3.03 -19.41 4.78
C THR A 37 4.04 -20.53 5.04
N ALA A 38 5.30 -20.32 4.65
CA ALA A 38 6.43 -21.19 4.99
C ALA A 38 7.04 -20.94 6.38
N GLY A 39 6.46 -20.07 7.21
CA GLY A 39 6.94 -19.76 8.57
C GLY A 39 8.26 -18.98 8.64
N ARG A 40 8.73 -18.39 7.54
CA ARG A 40 9.97 -17.60 7.49
C ARG A 40 9.69 -16.13 7.81
N ARG A 41 10.74 -15.42 8.24
CA ARG A 41 10.69 -13.98 8.53
C ARG A 41 11.22 -13.11 7.39
N VAL A 42 12.18 -13.63 6.62
CA VAL A 42 12.83 -12.89 5.54
C VAL A 42 11.96 -12.99 4.29
N PRO A 43 11.60 -11.85 3.66
CA PRO A 43 10.83 -11.86 2.43
C PRO A 43 11.50 -12.62 1.29
N ASP A 44 10.69 -13.19 0.41
CA ASP A 44 11.17 -13.74 -0.85
C ASP A 44 11.75 -12.66 -1.77
N LYS A 45 12.45 -13.10 -2.81
CA LYS A 45 12.88 -12.22 -3.90
C LYS A 45 11.67 -11.65 -4.63
N GLY A 46 11.86 -10.46 -5.23
CA GLY A 46 10.82 -9.72 -5.97
C GLY A 46 9.91 -10.59 -6.85
N PRO A 47 10.44 -11.42 -7.77
CA PRO A 47 9.62 -12.22 -8.67
C PRO A 47 8.63 -13.17 -7.97
N VAL A 48 8.99 -13.72 -6.81
CA VAL A 48 8.11 -14.62 -6.05
C VAL A 48 6.98 -13.83 -5.40
N LEU A 49 7.28 -12.64 -4.86
CA LEU A 49 6.27 -11.75 -4.29
C LEU A 49 5.34 -11.19 -5.38
N GLU A 50 5.89 -10.89 -6.57
CA GLU A 50 5.13 -10.43 -7.74
C GLU A 50 4.19 -11.52 -8.25
N ALA A 51 4.63 -12.78 -8.31
CA ALA A 51 3.79 -13.91 -8.66
C ALA A 51 2.61 -14.09 -7.68
N ALA A 52 2.87 -14.06 -6.36
CA ALA A 52 1.83 -14.14 -5.35
C ALA A 52 0.80 -12.99 -5.46
N TRP A 53 1.24 -11.79 -5.84
CA TRP A 53 0.33 -10.68 -6.13
C TRP A 53 -0.54 -10.94 -7.36
N ARG A 54 0.01 -11.51 -8.43
CA ARG A 54 -0.77 -11.86 -9.63
C ARG A 54 -1.82 -12.93 -9.29
N ASP A 55 -1.48 -13.93 -8.48
CA ASP A 55 -2.43 -14.93 -8.02
C ASP A 55 -3.58 -14.30 -7.21
N ALA A 56 -3.25 -13.39 -6.28
CA ALA A 56 -4.25 -12.67 -5.50
C ALA A 56 -5.15 -11.77 -6.38
N ILE A 57 -4.62 -11.16 -7.44
CA ILE A 57 -5.40 -10.38 -8.41
C ILE A 57 -6.39 -11.28 -9.15
N GLN A 58 -5.96 -12.46 -9.62
CA GLN A 58 -6.84 -13.38 -10.32
C GLN A 58 -7.95 -13.90 -9.40
N GLU A 59 -7.61 -14.25 -8.16
CA GLU A 59 -8.60 -14.71 -7.18
C GLU A 59 -9.60 -13.60 -6.82
N GLY A 60 -9.12 -12.35 -6.67
CA GLY A 60 -9.97 -11.19 -6.45
C GLY A 60 -11.00 -10.99 -7.57
N ARG A 61 -10.56 -11.10 -8.83
CA ARG A 61 -11.46 -11.02 -9.99
C ARG A 61 -12.45 -12.16 -10.06
N ARG A 62 -12.00 -13.38 -9.78
CA ARG A 62 -12.86 -14.57 -9.77
C ARG A 62 -13.96 -14.45 -8.71
N THR A 63 -13.61 -13.92 -7.55
CA THR A 63 -14.52 -13.78 -6.40
C THR A 63 -15.49 -12.61 -6.58
N PHE A 64 -15.02 -11.49 -7.14
CA PHE A 64 -15.79 -10.26 -7.31
C PHE A 64 -15.72 -9.72 -8.75
N PRO A 65 -16.29 -10.44 -9.74
CA PRO A 65 -16.10 -10.11 -11.16
C PRO A 65 -16.71 -8.78 -11.60
N SER A 66 -17.68 -8.25 -10.85
CA SER A 66 -18.37 -7.00 -11.17
C SER A 66 -17.79 -5.77 -10.46
N LEU A 67 -16.81 -5.95 -9.57
CA LEU A 67 -16.24 -4.83 -8.81
C LEU A 67 -14.95 -4.31 -9.47
N PRO A 68 -14.74 -2.98 -9.51
CA PRO A 68 -13.44 -2.43 -9.88
C PRO A 68 -12.38 -2.89 -8.87
N LEU A 69 -11.21 -3.28 -9.38
CA LEU A 69 -10.13 -3.84 -8.57
C LEU A 69 -9.02 -2.81 -8.36
N ALA A 70 -8.77 -2.43 -7.10
CA ALA A 70 -7.57 -1.73 -6.68
C ALA A 70 -6.61 -2.66 -5.94
N ILE A 71 -5.30 -2.42 -6.06
CA ILE A 71 -4.26 -3.19 -5.37
C ILE A 71 -3.39 -2.29 -4.50
N GLY A 72 -2.57 -2.89 -3.63
CA GLY A 72 -1.67 -2.14 -2.76
C GLY A 72 -1.60 -2.69 -1.34
N GLY A 73 -1.14 -1.88 -0.41
CA GLY A 73 -0.99 -2.28 0.98
C GLY A 73 0.14 -1.59 1.71
N LYS A 74 0.58 -2.22 2.80
CA LYS A 74 1.56 -1.63 3.72
C LYS A 74 2.98 -1.84 3.21
N SER A 75 3.74 -0.75 3.10
CA SER A 75 5.19 -0.81 2.90
C SER A 75 5.59 -1.68 1.70
N MET A 76 6.37 -2.75 1.95
CA MET A 76 6.74 -3.75 0.95
C MET A 76 5.55 -4.26 0.13
N GLY A 77 4.40 -4.55 0.75
CA GLY A 77 3.22 -5.05 0.04
C GLY A 77 2.73 -4.07 -1.02
N GLY A 78 2.70 -2.78 -0.70
CA GLY A 78 2.39 -1.71 -1.65
C GLY A 78 3.45 -1.56 -2.74
N ARG A 79 4.74 -1.61 -2.37
CA ARG A 79 5.84 -1.56 -3.35
C ARG A 79 5.75 -2.69 -4.37
N ILE A 80 5.54 -3.93 -3.95
CA ILE A 80 5.43 -5.05 -4.89
C ILE A 80 4.17 -4.91 -5.76
N ALA A 81 3.06 -4.39 -5.22
CA ALA A 81 1.87 -4.10 -6.03
C ALA A 81 2.20 -3.13 -7.19
N SER A 82 3.01 -2.09 -6.91
CA SER A 82 3.42 -1.13 -7.94
C SER A 82 4.34 -1.73 -9.02
N HIS A 83 5.17 -2.73 -8.67
CA HIS A 83 5.95 -3.48 -9.67
C HIS A 83 5.01 -4.28 -10.60
N VAL A 84 4.00 -4.93 -10.03
CA VAL A 84 3.04 -5.73 -10.82
C VAL A 84 2.24 -4.84 -11.77
N ALA A 85 1.84 -3.65 -11.33
CA ALA A 85 1.17 -2.67 -12.20
C ALA A 85 2.10 -2.17 -13.32
N SER A 86 3.35 -1.80 -13.00
CA SER A 86 4.28 -1.24 -14.01
C SER A 86 4.72 -2.26 -15.07
N GLN A 87 4.77 -3.55 -14.73
CA GLN A 87 5.12 -4.62 -15.67
C GLN A 87 3.95 -4.99 -16.61
N GLY A 88 2.74 -4.52 -16.34
CA GLY A 88 1.55 -4.94 -17.08
C GLY A 88 1.15 -6.41 -16.83
N GLY A 89 0.19 -6.89 -17.62
CA GLY A 89 -0.32 -8.27 -17.53
C GLY A 89 -1.20 -8.56 -16.30
N ALA A 90 -1.37 -7.57 -15.42
CA ALA A 90 -2.29 -7.65 -14.29
C ALA A 90 -3.76 -7.43 -14.70
N GLY A 91 -4.05 -7.11 -15.97
CA GLY A 91 -5.37 -6.65 -16.47
C GLY A 91 -5.74 -5.26 -15.92
N PRO A 92 -6.96 -4.76 -16.19
CA PRO A 92 -7.36 -3.42 -15.75
C PRO A 92 -7.40 -3.32 -14.22
N LEU A 93 -6.75 -2.29 -13.69
CA LEU A 93 -6.77 -1.91 -12.28
C LEU A 93 -7.41 -0.52 -12.16
N ALA A 94 -8.26 -0.34 -11.16
CA ALA A 94 -8.89 0.95 -10.86
C ALA A 94 -7.89 1.93 -10.22
N GLY A 95 -6.92 1.43 -9.46
CA GLY A 95 -5.88 2.22 -8.82
C GLY A 95 -4.98 1.43 -7.87
N LEU A 96 -3.98 2.13 -7.33
CA LEU A 96 -3.05 1.61 -6.34
C LEU A 96 -3.11 2.42 -5.04
N LEU A 97 -3.19 1.71 -3.91
CA LEU A 97 -3.29 2.30 -2.57
C LEU A 97 -2.07 1.95 -1.72
N PHE A 98 -1.26 2.95 -1.34
CA PHE A 98 -0.04 2.75 -0.60
C PHE A 98 -0.13 3.28 0.83
N PHE A 99 0.02 2.39 1.80
CA PHE A 99 0.15 2.75 3.21
C PHE A 99 1.63 2.79 3.60
N GLY A 100 2.23 3.98 3.54
CA GLY A 100 3.64 4.21 3.83
C GLY A 100 4.52 3.54 2.78
N TYR A 101 4.63 4.14 1.59
CA TYR A 101 5.43 3.57 0.49
C TYR A 101 6.92 3.67 0.85
N PRO A 102 7.69 2.57 0.77
CA PRO A 102 9.09 2.58 1.20
C PRO A 102 9.99 3.04 0.04
N LEU A 103 10.09 4.36 -0.14
CA LEU A 103 10.88 5.02 -1.17
C LEU A 103 12.35 4.61 -1.16
N HIS A 104 12.93 4.44 0.03
CA HIS A 104 14.29 3.95 0.24
C HIS A 104 14.41 3.22 1.60
N PRO A 105 15.49 2.46 1.86
CA PRO A 105 15.79 1.98 3.21
C PRO A 105 16.19 3.13 4.16
N PRO A 106 15.91 3.04 5.47
CA PRO A 106 16.34 4.04 6.44
C PRO A 106 17.85 4.25 6.41
N GLY A 107 18.28 5.51 6.45
CA GLY A 107 19.69 5.90 6.42
C GLY A 107 20.35 5.79 5.04
N THR A 108 19.63 5.43 3.98
CA THR A 108 20.18 5.37 2.61
C THR A 108 19.23 6.01 1.58
N PRO A 109 19.01 7.34 1.63
CA PRO A 109 18.07 8.05 0.74
C PRO A 109 18.38 7.90 -0.75
N ASP A 110 19.66 7.73 -1.11
CA ASP A 110 20.08 7.55 -2.50
C ASP A 110 19.64 6.21 -3.12
N ARG A 111 19.27 5.22 -2.29
CA ARG A 111 18.83 3.89 -2.75
C ARG A 111 17.33 3.86 -3.02
N ARG A 112 16.90 4.70 -3.96
CA ARG A 112 15.48 4.87 -4.30
C ARG A 112 14.86 3.63 -4.94
N ARG A 113 13.57 3.45 -4.72
CA ARG A 113 12.73 2.30 -5.13
C ARG A 113 11.48 2.75 -5.88
N ASP A 114 11.63 3.74 -6.75
CA ASP A 114 10.56 4.45 -7.44
C ASP A 114 10.74 4.55 -8.95
N ALA A 115 11.85 4.06 -9.51
CA ALA A 115 12.17 4.20 -10.94
C ALA A 115 11.07 3.68 -11.88
N HIS A 116 10.26 2.71 -11.43
CA HIS A 116 9.15 2.14 -12.21
C HIS A 116 7.83 2.90 -12.06
N LEU A 117 7.67 3.76 -11.05
CA LEU A 117 6.41 4.44 -10.77
C LEU A 117 5.94 5.36 -11.91
N PRO A 118 6.80 6.09 -12.64
CA PRO A 118 6.38 6.90 -13.78
C PRO A 118 5.69 6.11 -14.91
N ALA A 119 5.97 4.80 -15.02
CA ALA A 119 5.38 3.93 -16.04
C ALA A 119 3.94 3.47 -15.69
N ILE A 120 3.46 3.71 -14.47
CA ILE A 120 2.13 3.32 -14.01
C ILE A 120 1.12 4.39 -14.46
N ALA A 121 0.15 3.98 -15.28
CA ALA A 121 -0.89 4.87 -15.80
C ALA A 121 -2.10 4.97 -14.85
N GLU A 122 -2.28 3.99 -13.98
CA GLU A 122 -3.37 3.94 -13.02
C GLU A 122 -3.22 4.98 -11.90
N PRO A 123 -4.34 5.49 -11.36
CA PRO A 123 -4.34 6.34 -10.17
C PRO A 123 -3.58 5.71 -9.00
N MET A 124 -2.73 6.49 -8.35
CA MET A 124 -1.98 6.11 -7.16
C MET A 124 -2.34 7.04 -5.99
N LEU A 125 -2.71 6.48 -4.84
CA LEU A 125 -2.81 7.20 -3.58
C LEU A 125 -1.67 6.80 -2.63
N PHE A 126 -0.88 7.78 -2.24
CA PHE A 126 0.13 7.67 -1.20
C PHE A 126 -0.43 8.21 0.12
N LEU A 127 -0.52 7.35 1.14
CA LEU A 127 -0.79 7.73 2.52
C LEU A 127 0.53 7.67 3.27
N GLN A 128 1.07 8.83 3.63
CA GLN A 128 2.48 8.94 4.05
C GLN A 128 2.63 9.73 5.34
N GLY A 129 3.37 9.17 6.31
CA GLY A 129 3.75 9.91 7.51
C GLY A 129 4.81 10.97 7.23
N THR A 130 4.70 12.15 7.83
CA THR A 130 5.71 13.21 7.66
C THR A 130 7.06 12.86 8.28
N ARG A 131 7.10 11.87 9.20
CA ARG A 131 8.31 11.37 9.87
C ARG A 131 8.69 9.94 9.45
N ASP A 132 8.18 9.46 8.33
CA ASP A 132 8.49 8.12 7.84
C ASP A 132 9.96 8.03 7.37
N GLN A 133 10.74 7.16 8.04
CA GLN A 133 12.16 6.96 7.76
C GLN A 133 12.45 6.17 6.47
N PHE A 134 11.44 5.59 5.84
CA PHE A 134 11.55 4.91 4.56
C PHE A 134 11.24 5.83 3.36
N GLY A 135 10.92 7.09 3.62
CA GLY A 135 10.54 8.09 2.63
C GLY A 135 9.50 9.01 3.24
N THR A 136 9.86 10.25 3.49
CA THR A 136 8.97 11.22 4.12
C THR A 136 7.85 11.64 3.17
N ALA A 137 6.78 12.21 3.73
CA ALA A 137 5.74 12.85 2.93
C ALA A 137 6.31 13.92 1.98
N GLU A 138 7.34 14.65 2.38
CA GLU A 138 8.03 15.63 1.54
C GLU A 138 8.70 14.99 0.32
N GLU A 139 9.41 13.88 0.53
CA GLU A 139 10.06 13.16 -0.58
C GLU A 139 9.06 12.56 -1.57
N ILE A 140 7.91 12.06 -1.06
CA ILE A 140 6.82 11.62 -1.93
C ILE A 140 6.21 12.81 -2.68
N ARG A 141 6.01 13.96 -2.02
CA ARG A 141 5.50 15.18 -2.66
C ARG A 141 6.40 15.63 -3.80
N ALA A 142 7.72 15.60 -3.60
CA ALA A 142 8.71 15.91 -4.62
C ALA A 142 8.71 14.92 -5.80
N LEU A 143 8.28 13.68 -5.58
CA LEU A 143 8.14 12.66 -6.62
C LEU A 143 6.89 12.88 -7.49
N LEU A 144 5.80 13.42 -6.94
CA LEU A 144 4.50 13.51 -7.63
C LEU A 144 4.55 14.11 -9.05
N PRO A 145 5.33 15.17 -9.34
CA PRO A 145 5.41 15.74 -10.69
C PRO A 145 5.94 14.78 -11.76
N SER A 146 6.64 13.71 -11.37
CA SER A 146 7.14 12.68 -12.29
C SER A 146 6.13 11.55 -12.55
N LEU A 147 5.00 11.55 -11.84
CA LEU A 147 3.99 10.51 -11.90
C LEU A 147 2.76 11.00 -12.69
N GLN A 148 2.12 10.09 -13.42
CA GLN A 148 1.00 10.45 -14.30
C GLN A 148 -0.26 10.84 -13.51
N ARG A 149 -0.65 10.00 -12.54
CA ARG A 149 -1.88 10.16 -11.75
C ARG A 149 -1.62 9.79 -10.30
N ALA A 150 -1.05 10.70 -9.53
CA ALA A 150 -0.71 10.46 -8.14
C ALA A 150 -1.31 11.51 -7.20
N THR A 151 -1.72 11.08 -6.02
CA THR A 151 -2.20 11.93 -4.93
C THR A 151 -1.49 11.54 -3.65
N LEU A 152 -1.15 12.52 -2.83
CA LEU A 152 -0.54 12.34 -1.52
C LEU A 152 -1.51 12.83 -0.44
N HIS A 153 -1.72 12.01 0.57
CA HIS A 153 -2.32 12.41 1.83
C HIS A 153 -1.32 12.20 2.96
N GLU A 154 -1.08 13.26 3.72
CA GLU A 154 -0.01 13.33 4.71
C GLU A 154 -0.55 13.15 6.11
N ILE A 155 0.13 12.32 6.89
CA ILE A 155 -0.17 12.11 8.30
C ILE A 155 0.85 12.90 9.09
N ASP A 156 0.45 14.09 9.55
CA ASP A 156 1.32 14.95 10.34
C ASP A 156 1.79 14.26 11.62
N GLY A 157 3.09 14.34 11.89
CA GLY A 157 3.79 13.66 12.97
C GLY A 157 3.86 12.13 12.85
N GLY A 158 3.27 11.54 11.80
CA GLY A 158 3.19 10.10 11.61
C GLY A 158 4.52 9.47 11.20
N ASP A 159 4.90 8.37 11.85
CA ASP A 159 6.01 7.52 11.42
C ASP A 159 5.58 6.49 10.34
N HIS A 160 6.46 5.53 10.00
CA HIS A 160 6.16 4.48 9.02
C HIS A 160 4.94 3.60 9.40
N SER A 161 4.60 3.54 10.69
CA SER A 161 3.43 2.83 11.21
C SER A 161 2.24 3.78 11.45
N PHE A 162 2.34 5.03 10.99
CA PHE A 162 1.40 6.12 11.22
C PHE A 162 1.21 6.48 12.69
N LYS A 163 2.19 6.13 13.54
CA LYS A 163 2.14 6.53 14.94
C LYS A 163 2.51 8.00 15.07
N VAL A 164 1.63 8.75 15.72
CA VAL A 164 1.84 10.18 16.02
C VAL A 164 2.19 10.38 17.50
N PRO A 165 2.89 11.47 17.86
CA PRO A 165 3.05 11.88 19.26
C PRO A 165 1.68 12.08 19.96
N GLY A 166 1.64 11.91 21.28
CA GLY A 166 0.41 12.09 22.07
C GLY A 166 -0.32 10.80 22.49
N GLY A 167 0.35 9.65 22.36
CA GLY A 167 -0.10 8.37 22.95
C GLY A 167 -1.28 7.71 22.22
N GLN A 168 -1.87 6.69 22.85
CA GLN A 168 -2.86 5.81 22.21
C GLN A 168 -4.14 6.53 21.78
N ALA A 169 -4.56 7.57 22.52
CA ALA A 169 -5.77 8.34 22.23
C ALA A 169 -5.73 9.06 20.87
N LYS A 170 -4.53 9.39 20.37
CA LYS A 170 -4.36 10.01 19.04
C LYS A 170 -4.34 8.98 17.89
N GLN A 171 -4.03 7.72 18.18
CA GLN A 171 -3.83 6.72 17.13
C GLN A 171 -5.15 6.29 16.47
N GLY A 172 -6.22 6.15 17.25
CA GLY A 172 -7.54 5.78 16.74
C GLY A 172 -8.08 6.76 15.70
N PRO A 173 -8.14 8.07 16.02
CA PRO A 173 -8.55 9.10 15.05
C PRO A 173 -7.66 9.16 13.80
N VAL A 174 -6.34 8.98 13.94
CA VAL A 174 -5.41 8.95 12.80
C VAL A 174 -5.73 7.76 11.89
N MET A 175 -5.92 6.57 12.44
CA MET A 175 -6.27 5.40 11.65
C MET A 175 -7.64 5.56 10.98
N ALA A 176 -8.63 6.11 11.68
CA ALA A 176 -9.95 6.38 11.12
C ALA A 176 -9.87 7.33 9.92
N GLY A 177 -9.18 8.48 10.07
CA GLY A 177 -9.04 9.47 8.99
C GLY A 177 -8.25 8.94 7.79
N LEU A 178 -7.23 8.12 8.03
CA LEU A 178 -6.48 7.43 6.99
C LEU A 178 -7.38 6.48 6.17
N LEU A 179 -8.28 5.75 6.83
CA LEU A 179 -9.21 4.84 6.17
C LEU A 179 -10.38 5.59 5.50
N ASP A 180 -10.84 6.70 6.07
CA ASP A 180 -11.82 7.59 5.44
C ASP A 180 -11.28 8.15 4.12
N THR A 181 -10.03 8.63 4.14
CA THR A 181 -9.35 9.13 2.94
C THR A 181 -9.20 8.04 1.89
N ALA A 182 -8.75 6.85 2.29
CA ALA A 182 -8.60 5.72 1.38
C ALA A 182 -9.94 5.31 0.75
N ALA A 183 -11.01 5.21 1.52
CA ALA A 183 -12.32 4.83 1.03
C ALA A 183 -12.94 5.89 0.10
N ALA A 184 -12.83 7.17 0.47
CA ALA A 184 -13.30 8.27 -0.36
C ALA A 184 -12.56 8.33 -1.70
N TRP A 185 -11.24 8.13 -1.68
CA TRP A 185 -10.45 8.05 -2.91
C TRP A 185 -10.84 6.85 -3.76
N LEU A 186 -11.00 5.65 -3.20
CA LEU A 186 -11.45 4.48 -3.96
C LEU A 186 -12.84 4.67 -4.57
N ALA A 187 -13.75 5.38 -3.88
CA ALA A 187 -15.07 5.69 -4.39
C ALA A 187 -15.05 6.66 -5.58
N SER A 188 -14.04 7.55 -5.69
CA SER A 188 -13.91 8.51 -6.78
C SER A 188 -13.29 7.93 -8.05
N LEU A 189 -12.80 6.67 -8.01
CA LEU A 189 -12.25 5.96 -9.18
C LEU A 189 -13.33 5.25 -10.01
N ARG A 190 -14.59 5.37 -9.62
CA ARG A 190 -15.76 4.74 -10.25
C ARG A 190 -16.28 5.57 -11.42
#